data_AF-A0A3D2SWZ2-F1
#
_entry.id   AF-A0A3D2SWZ2-F1
#
_cell.length_a   1.000
_cell.length_b   1.000
_cell.length_c   1.000
_cell.angle_alpha   90.00
_cell.angle_beta   90.00
_cell.angle_gamma   90.00
#
_symmetry.space_group_name_H-M   'P 1'
#
loop_
_entity.id
_entity.type
_entity.pdbx_description
1 polymer ?
#
loop_
_entity_poly.entity_id
_entity_poly.type
_entity_poly.pdbx_seq_one_letter_code
_entity_poly.pdbx_strand_id
1 'polypeptide(L)'
;KIVLEKTGSRFMRSATFIDLVYAALLIYFKELNSIPMSTTWVFVGLLTGRELAIATANRAQYNFGYVFPLVGKDFLKMMLGLAVSVALVVSIHYLIDPGMGE
;
A
#
# COMPACT_ATOMS: atom_id res chain seq x y z
N LYS A 1 44.45 -1.24 0.14
CA LYS A 1 43.39 -1.34 1.16
C LYS A 1 42.09 -1.67 0.43
N ILE A 2 41.72 -2.95 0.35
CA ILE A 2 40.53 -3.39 -0.39
C ILE A 2 39.34 -3.25 0.55
N VAL A 3 38.35 -2.45 0.16
CA VAL A 3 37.11 -2.25 0.90
C VAL A 3 36.28 -3.53 0.76
N LEU A 4 36.18 -4.32 1.83
CA LEU A 4 35.46 -5.60 1.90
C LEU A 4 34.09 -5.47 2.61
N GLU A 5 33.47 -4.29 2.56
CA GLU A 5 32.07 -4.13 2.97
C GLU A 5 31.24 -3.75 1.75
N LYS A 6 30.61 -4.75 1.13
CA LYS A 6 29.51 -4.51 0.20
C LYS A 6 28.25 -4.25 1.01
N THR A 7 28.15 -3.03 1.57
CA THR A 7 26.92 -2.46 2.11
C THR A 7 25.90 -2.35 0.97
N GLY A 8 25.16 -3.42 0.70
CA GLY A 8 24.21 -3.47 -0.41
C GLY A 8 23.42 -4.77 -0.55
N SER A 9 23.84 -5.87 0.06
CA SER A 9 23.10 -7.15 -0.04
C SER A 9 21.87 -7.25 0.88
N ARG A 10 21.74 -6.37 1.90
CA ARG A 10 20.57 -6.33 2.79
C ARG A 10 19.31 -5.87 2.04
N PHE A 11 19.44 -4.86 1.19
CA PHE A 11 18.30 -4.26 0.49
C PHE A 11 17.81 -5.10 -0.69
N MET A 12 18.68 -5.94 -1.27
CA MET A 12 18.34 -6.76 -2.43
C MET A 12 17.29 -7.84 -2.09
N ARG A 13 17.38 -8.48 -0.91
CA ARG A 13 16.39 -9.51 -0.51
C ARG A 13 15.00 -8.93 -0.22
N SER A 14 14.95 -7.73 0.37
CA SER A 14 13.67 -7.05 0.61
C SER A 14 13.05 -6.56 -0.70
N ALA A 15 13.88 -6.05 -1.62
CA ALA A 15 13.41 -5.60 -2.93
C ALA A 15 12.79 -6.73 -3.75
N THR A 16 13.41 -7.92 -3.73
CA THR A 16 12.87 -9.11 -4.42
C THR A 16 11.54 -9.58 -3.87
N PHE A 17 11.29 -9.44 -2.56
CA PHE A 17 10.01 -9.84 -1.97
C PHE A 17 8.89 -8.88 -2.37
N ILE A 18 9.18 -7.58 -2.40
CA ILE A 18 8.25 -6.54 -2.85
C ILE A 18 7.92 -6.71 -4.34
N ASP A 19 8.93 -6.99 -5.16
CA ASP A 19 8.78 -7.22 -6.61
C ASP A 19 7.98 -8.51 -6.90
N LEU A 20 8.22 -9.59 -6.14
CA LEU A 20 7.43 -10.83 -6.26
C LEU A 20 5.96 -10.64 -5.92
N VAL A 21 5.64 -9.89 -4.86
CA VAL A 21 4.25 -9.59 -4.49
C VAL A 21 3.59 -8.73 -5.58
N TYR A 22 4.31 -7.74 -6.11
CA TYR A 22 3.82 -6.91 -7.21
C TYR A 22 3.54 -7.73 -8.49
N ALA A 23 4.45 -8.63 -8.86
CA ALA A 23 4.28 -9.54 -10.00
C ALA A 23 3.07 -10.47 -9.81
N ALA A 24 2.87 -11.02 -8.61
CA ALA A 24 1.72 -11.86 -8.30
C ALA A 24 0.38 -11.10 -8.42
N LEU A 25 0.33 -9.85 -7.94
CA LEU A 25 -0.85 -9.00 -8.07
C LEU A 25 -1.13 -8.65 -9.53
N LEU A 26 -0.10 -8.33 -10.32
CA LEU A 26 -0.25 -8.06 -11.76
C LEU A 26 -0.80 -9.26 -12.52
N ILE A 27 -0.31 -10.47 -12.23
CA ILE A 27 -0.80 -11.70 -12.86
C ILE A 27 -2.26 -11.96 -12.48
N TYR A 28 -2.62 -11.80 -11.19
CA TYR A 28 -3.99 -11.96 -10.71
C TYR A 28 -4.98 -11.02 -11.42
N PHE A 29 -4.66 -9.73 -11.51
CA PHE A 29 -5.52 -8.75 -12.18
C PHE A 29 -5.51 -8.87 -13.72
N LYS A 30 -4.47 -9.47 -14.31
CA LYS A 30 -4.37 -9.67 -15.76
C LYS A 30 -5.17 -10.88 -16.25
N GLU A 31 -5.22 -11.97 -15.47
CA GLU A 31 -5.85 -13.22 -15.93
C GLU A 31 -7.32 -13.38 -15.49
N LEU A 32 -7.72 -12.83 -14.34
CA LEU A 32 -9.04 -13.14 -13.75
C LEU A 32 -10.10 -12.03 -13.88
N ASN A 33 -9.75 -10.80 -14.28
CA ASN A 33 -10.73 -9.70 -14.38
C ASN A 33 -10.44 -8.74 -15.54
N SER A 34 -11.46 -8.46 -16.35
CA SER A 34 -11.47 -7.41 -17.39
C SER A 34 -11.83 -6.01 -16.86
N ILE A 35 -11.85 -5.84 -15.53
CA ILE A 35 -12.14 -4.58 -14.83
C ILE A 35 -10.84 -3.78 -14.70
N PRO A 36 -10.84 -2.45 -14.94
CA PRO A 36 -9.63 -1.62 -14.84
C PRO A 36 -8.96 -1.80 -13.48
N MET A 37 -7.65 -2.08 -13.52
CA MET A 37 -6.83 -2.31 -12.34
C MET A 37 -6.87 -1.10 -11.41
N SER A 38 -7.11 -1.31 -10.11
CA SER A 38 -7.00 -0.22 -9.14
C SER A 38 -5.53 0.06 -8.80
N THR A 39 -4.85 0.71 -9.74
CA THR A 39 -3.44 1.05 -9.64
C THR A 39 -3.15 1.88 -8.40
N THR A 40 -4.07 2.73 -7.92
CA THR A 40 -3.92 3.49 -6.67
C THR A 40 -3.85 2.58 -5.43
N TRP A 41 -4.75 1.59 -5.30
CA TRP A 41 -4.75 0.69 -4.15
C TRP A 41 -3.54 -0.24 -4.15
N VAL A 42 -3.13 -0.70 -5.34
CA VAL A 42 -1.90 -1.47 -5.51
C VAL A 42 -0.67 -0.63 -5.14
N PHE A 43 -0.62 0.64 -5.57
CA PHE A 43 0.47 1.56 -5.22
C PHE A 43 0.55 1.83 -3.73
N VAL A 44 -0.57 2.13 -3.07
CA VAL A 44 -0.60 2.31 -1.61
C VAL A 44 -0.11 1.05 -0.90
N GLY A 45 -0.61 -0.12 -1.29
CA GLY A 45 -0.17 -1.40 -0.72
C GLY A 45 1.32 -1.65 -0.90
N LEU A 46 1.88 -1.31 -2.06
CA LEU A 46 3.32 -1.45 -2.35
C LEU A 46 4.17 -0.46 -1.53
N LEU A 47 3.75 0.81 -1.47
CA LEU A 47 4.43 1.86 -0.70
C LEU A 47 4.44 1.53 0.80
N THR A 48 3.29 1.15 1.34
CA THR A 48 3.14 0.76 2.75
C THR A 48 3.86 -0.56 3.03
N GLY A 49 3.85 -1.53 2.10
CA GLY A 49 4.57 -2.79 2.21
C GLY A 49 6.09 -2.62 2.24
N ARG A 50 6.64 -1.69 1.44
CA ARG A 50 8.06 -1.30 1.50
C ARG A 50 8.42 -0.70 2.86
N GLU A 51 7.58 0.20 3.36
CA GLU A 51 7.81 0.87 4.65
C GLU A 51 7.76 -0.13 5.81
N LEU A 52 6.82 -1.08 5.75
CA LEU A 52 6.70 -2.19 6.70
C LEU A 52 7.92 -3.13 6.64
N ALA A 53 8.43 -3.45 5.44
CA ALA A 53 9.60 -4.30 5.27
C ALA A 53 10.87 -3.65 5.84
N ILE A 54 11.07 -2.34 5.64
CA ILE A 54 12.20 -1.59 6.19
C ILE A 54 12.07 -1.45 7.71
N ALA A 55 10.87 -1.17 8.22
CA ALA A 55 10.60 -1.12 9.67
C ALA A 55 10.87 -2.47 10.35
N THR A 56 10.51 -3.57 9.69
CA THR A 56 10.75 -4.94 10.18
C THR A 56 12.23 -5.34 10.09
N ALA A 57 12.94 -4.96 9.02
CA ALA A 57 14.33 -5.34 8.79
C ALA A 57 15.36 -4.51 9.60
N ASN A 58 15.05 -3.23 9.92
CA ASN A 58 15.97 -2.36 10.68
C ASN A 58 15.85 -2.51 12.21
N ARG A 59 14.80 -3.15 12.74
CA ARG A 59 14.64 -3.42 14.17
C ARG A 59 14.63 -4.91 14.46
N ALA A 60 15.78 -5.55 14.33
CA ALA A 60 16.03 -6.97 14.60
C ALA A 60 15.74 -7.46 16.04
N GLN A 61 15.02 -6.69 16.88
CA GLN A 61 14.78 -6.97 18.30
C GLN A 61 13.37 -6.62 18.81
N TYR A 62 12.37 -6.32 17.96
CA TYR A 62 11.01 -6.12 18.49
C TYR A 62 9.93 -6.82 17.66
N ASN A 63 9.10 -7.56 18.38
CA ASN A 63 8.10 -8.51 17.90
C ASN A 63 7.15 -7.90 16.84
N PHE A 64 6.84 -8.70 15.81
CA PHE A 64 5.85 -8.42 14.74
C PHE A 64 4.53 -7.77 15.23
N GLY A 65 4.15 -7.97 16.49
CA GLY A 65 2.97 -7.37 17.12
C GLY A 65 2.98 -5.84 17.27
N TYR A 66 4.13 -5.15 17.17
CA TYR A 66 4.18 -3.69 17.31
C TYR A 66 4.14 -2.93 15.97
N VAL A 67 4.52 -3.59 14.86
CA VAL A 67 4.61 -2.96 13.54
C VAL A 67 3.24 -2.96 12.84
N PHE A 68 2.47 -4.04 12.99
CA PHE A 68 1.11 -4.15 12.43
C PHE A 68 0.14 -3.06 12.91
N PRO A 69 0.03 -2.73 14.23
CA PRO A 69 -0.84 -1.64 14.68
C PRO A 69 -0.35 -0.24 14.25
N LEU A 70 0.97 -0.05 14.06
CA LEU A 70 1.51 1.22 13.59
C LEU A 70 1.12 1.47 12.12
N VAL A 71 1.31 0.47 11.27
CA VAL A 71 0.92 0.52 9.85
C VAL A 71 -0.59 0.58 9.69
N GLY A 72 -1.34 -0.19 10.49
CA GLY A 72 -2.80 -0.12 10.50
C GLY A 72 -3.33 1.26 10.85
N LYS A 73 -2.70 1.98 11.79
CA LYS A 73 -3.07 3.34 12.16
C LYS A 73 -2.87 4.34 11.01
N ASP A 74 -1.79 4.21 10.26
CA ASP A 74 -1.51 5.10 9.13
C ASP A 74 -2.42 4.80 7.92
N PHE A 75 -2.70 3.51 7.66
CA PHE A 75 -3.69 3.10 6.67
C PHE A 75 -5.10 3.57 7.04
N LEU A 76 -5.48 3.49 8.32
CA LEU A 76 -6.80 3.92 8.79
C LEU A 76 -7.00 5.43 8.64
N LYS A 77 -5.96 6.24 8.90
CA LYS A 77 -5.99 7.68 8.63
C LYS A 77 -6.20 7.97 7.14
N MET A 78 -5.54 7.22 6.27
CA MET A 78 -5.72 7.35 4.82
C MET A 78 -7.14 6.96 4.38
N MET A 79 -7.67 5.84 4.90
CA MET A 79 -9.04 5.39 4.64
C MET A 79 -10.08 6.40 5.11
N LEU A 80 -9.86 7.02 6.27
CA LEU A 80 -10.76 8.05 6.79
C LEU A 80 -10.80 9.28 5.86
N GLY A 81 -9.64 9.71 5.33
CA GLY A 81 -9.57 10.78 4.35
C GLY A 81 -10.35 10.48 3.07
N LEU A 82 -10.25 9.25 2.56
CA LEU A 82 -11.04 8.79 1.42
C LEU A 82 -12.54 8.79 1.75
N ALA A 83 -12.92 8.25 2.92
CA ALA A 83 -14.32 8.16 3.34
C ALA A 83 -14.96 9.55 3.45
N VAL A 84 -14.23 10.53 4.02
CA VAL A 84 -14.70 11.92 4.10
C VAL A 84 -14.85 12.55 2.71
N SER A 85 -13.92 12.29 1.79
CA SER A 85 -14.00 12.78 0.40
C SER A 85 -15.24 12.24 -0.32
N VAL A 86 -15.45 10.93 -0.25
CA VAL A 86 -16.62 10.28 -0.87
C VAL A 86 -17.92 10.77 -0.22
N ALA A 87 -17.95 10.87 1.12
CA ALA A 87 -19.11 11.37 1.84
C ALA A 87 -19.47 12.81 1.44
N LEU A 88 -18.48 13.68 1.22
CA LEU A 88 -18.70 15.04 0.73
C LEU A 88 -19.32 15.06 -0.66
N VAL A 89 -18.75 14.30 -1.59
CA VAL A 89 -19.26 14.22 -2.98
C VAL A 89 -20.68 13.68 -3.00
N VAL A 90 -20.95 12.61 -2.26
CA VAL A 90 -22.28 12.02 -2.13
C VAL A 90 -23.24 13.02 -1.48
N SER A 91 -22.83 13.73 -0.42
CA SER A 91 -23.68 14.74 0.22
C SER A 91 -24.04 15.87 -0.73
N ILE A 92 -23.09 16.36 -1.53
CA ILE A 92 -23.36 17.39 -2.54
C ILE A 92 -24.33 16.87 -3.60
N HIS A 93 -24.09 15.66 -4.13
CA HIS A 93 -24.94 15.09 -5.17
C HIS A 93 -26.37 14.84 -4.68
N TYR A 94 -26.55 14.34 -3.45
CA TYR A 94 -27.88 14.09 -2.89
C TYR A 94 -28.60 15.32 -2.35
N LEU A 95 -27.88 16.36 -1.88
CA LEU A 95 -28.50 17.53 -1.22
C LEU A 95 -28.62 18.77 -2.12
N ILE A 96 -27.74 18.96 -3.11
CA ILE A 96 -27.69 20.17 -3.94
C ILE A 96 -28.26 19.92 -5.34
N ASP A 97 -28.13 18.71 -5.89
CA ASP A 97 -28.69 18.40 -7.22
C ASP A 97 -29.23 16.95 -7.31
N PRO A 98 -30.42 16.69 -6.73
CA PRO A 98 -31.04 15.36 -6.75
C PRO A 98 -31.53 14.91 -8.15
N GLY A 99 -31.26 15.68 -9.21
CA GLY A 99 -31.92 15.57 -10.52
C GLY A 99 -31.08 15.05 -11.70
N MET A 100 -29.79 14.75 -11.56
CA MET A 100 -29.00 14.14 -12.66
C MET A 100 -29.05 12.61 -12.66
N GLY A 101 -30.26 12.08 -12.49
CA GLY A 101 -30.60 10.67 -12.58
C GLY A 101 -31.59 10.40 -13.71
N GLU A 102 -31.34 10.98 -14.89
CA GLU A 102 -31.69 10.43 -16.22
C GLU A 102 -30.53 10.66 -17.19
#